data_AF-A0A094P6Z6-F1
#
_entry.id   AF-A0A094P6Z6-F1
#
_cell.length_a   1.000
_cell.length_b   1.000
_cell.length_c   1.000
_cell.angle_alpha   90.00
_cell.angle_beta   90.00
_cell.angle_gamma   90.00
#
_symmetry.space_group_name_H-M   'P 1'
#
loop_
_entity.id
_entity.type
_entity.pdbx_description
1 polymer ?
#
loop_
_entity_poly.entity_id
_entity_poly.type
_entity_poly.pdbx_seq_one_letter_code
_entity_poly.pdbx_strand_id
1 'polypeptide(L)'
;MPNSTTPPVASDEQRALALSALADFAPMDAVGPLVATHTERDGITVLQFTCGLAGYPGWLWTVALATIDGDAPTVVEAELLPDEGALVAPEWIPWSVRLTEYLEAQRKAVEEGTLSEAEVLEVVDDDDLLSADDDLVPIDDDDDDDDDDDDDDDDDDDDDDIDEHDLAPSDAHDHLNEEDLAEDNLHIVDDSESFEESFDDSFEGDRRDV
;
A
#
# COMPACT_ATOMS: atom_id res chain seq x y z
N MET A 1 0.44 5.73 51.60
CA MET A 1 0.51 4.48 50.81
C MET A 1 0.85 4.90 49.40
N PRO A 2 2.02 4.58 48.83
CA PRO A 2 2.21 4.78 47.39
C PRO A 2 1.40 3.70 46.67
N ASN A 3 0.45 4.15 45.87
CA ASN A 3 -0.25 3.34 44.87
C ASN A 3 0.81 2.75 43.92
N SER A 4 1.04 1.45 44.05
CA SER A 4 1.88 0.69 43.12
C SER A 4 1.09 0.51 41.83
N THR A 5 1.09 1.54 40.98
CA THR A 5 0.65 1.42 39.59
C THR A 5 1.71 0.62 38.87
N THR A 6 1.53 -0.70 38.83
CA THR A 6 2.12 -1.54 37.80
C THR A 6 1.73 -0.93 36.45
N PRO A 7 2.68 -0.64 35.54
CA PRO A 7 2.29 -0.18 34.21
C PRO A 7 1.42 -1.26 33.58
N PRO A 8 0.22 -0.91 33.07
CA PRO A 8 -0.67 -1.90 32.50
C PRO A 8 0.00 -2.50 31.26
N VAL A 9 0.34 -3.78 31.35
CA VAL A 9 0.45 -4.63 30.17
C VAL A 9 -0.94 -4.69 29.54
N ALA A 10 -1.06 -4.44 28.23
CA ALA A 10 -2.34 -4.50 27.54
C ALA A 10 -3.06 -5.82 27.85
N SER A 11 -4.36 -5.74 28.13
CA SER A 11 -5.18 -6.94 28.31
C SER A 11 -5.27 -7.73 27.00
N ASP A 12 -5.59 -9.01 27.08
CA ASP A 12 -5.75 -9.84 25.88
C ASP A 12 -6.92 -9.35 25.02
N GLU A 13 -7.97 -8.80 25.63
CA GLU A 13 -9.08 -8.13 24.94
C GLU A 13 -8.60 -6.90 24.16
N GLN A 14 -7.81 -6.03 24.79
CA GLN A 14 -7.22 -4.85 24.13
C GLN A 14 -6.29 -5.26 22.98
N ARG A 15 -5.48 -6.30 23.17
CA ARG A 15 -4.60 -6.82 22.12
C ARG A 15 -5.39 -7.39 20.95
N ALA A 16 -6.43 -8.18 21.22
CA ALA A 16 -7.29 -8.76 20.19
C ALA A 16 -8.03 -7.67 19.42
N LEU A 17 -8.57 -6.66 20.11
CA LEU A 17 -9.23 -5.52 19.50
C LEU A 17 -8.27 -4.71 18.62
N ALA A 18 -7.05 -4.46 19.08
CA ALA A 18 -6.04 -3.76 18.29
C ALA A 18 -5.64 -4.53 17.03
N LEU A 19 -5.42 -5.85 17.13
CA LEU A 19 -5.11 -6.68 15.97
C LEU A 19 -6.28 -6.75 14.98
N SER A 20 -7.51 -6.83 15.49
CA SER A 20 -8.71 -6.77 14.65
C SER A 20 -8.81 -5.44 13.90
N ALA A 21 -8.50 -4.32 14.55
CA ALA A 21 -8.52 -3.01 13.93
C ALA A 21 -7.46 -2.89 12.82
N LEU A 22 -6.26 -3.44 13.04
CA LEU A 22 -5.18 -3.42 12.04
C LEU A 22 -5.48 -4.28 10.82
N ALA A 23 -6.25 -5.37 11.00
CA ALA A 23 -6.65 -6.25 9.91
C ALA A 23 -7.49 -5.55 8.83
N ASP A 24 -8.15 -4.44 9.15
CA ASP A 24 -8.92 -3.64 8.19
C ASP A 24 -8.02 -2.85 7.22
N PHE A 25 -6.75 -2.61 7.58
CA PHE A 25 -5.82 -1.76 6.82
C PHE A 25 -4.71 -2.54 6.13
N ALA A 26 -4.28 -3.66 6.71
CA ALA A 26 -3.14 -4.43 6.23
C ALA A 26 -3.33 -5.93 6.46
N PRO A 27 -2.72 -6.79 5.62
CA PRO A 27 -2.70 -8.21 5.89
C PRO A 27 -1.94 -8.49 7.19
N MET A 28 -2.34 -9.53 7.92
CA MET A 28 -1.81 -9.78 9.26
C MET A 28 -0.33 -10.19 9.30
N ASP A 29 0.24 -10.60 8.17
CA ASP A 29 1.69 -10.83 8.02
C ASP A 29 2.50 -9.51 8.01
N ALA A 30 1.87 -8.38 7.69
CA ALA A 30 2.46 -7.06 7.81
C ALA A 30 2.49 -6.54 9.26
N VAL A 31 1.77 -7.17 10.19
CA VAL A 31 1.72 -6.79 11.61
C VAL A 31 2.54 -7.78 12.43
N GLY A 32 3.68 -7.33 12.96
CA GLY A 32 4.55 -8.17 13.77
C GLY A 32 4.22 -8.13 15.28
N PRO A 33 5.17 -8.56 16.14
CA PRO A 33 4.94 -8.61 17.58
C PRO A 33 4.66 -7.24 18.21
N LEU A 34 3.88 -7.25 19.30
CA LEU A 34 3.69 -6.12 20.21
C LEU A 34 5.03 -5.77 20.87
N VAL A 35 5.50 -4.54 20.69
CA VAL A 35 6.78 -4.05 21.23
C VAL A 35 6.62 -3.05 22.35
N ALA A 36 5.53 -2.30 22.38
CA ALA A 36 5.26 -1.35 23.45
C ALA A 36 3.77 -1.25 23.77
N THR A 37 3.50 -0.92 25.03
CA THR A 37 2.19 -0.51 25.50
C THR A 37 2.39 0.61 26.49
N HIS A 38 1.64 1.69 26.35
CA HIS A 38 1.61 2.74 27.35
C HIS A 38 0.19 3.29 27.49
N THR A 39 -0.15 3.65 28.72
CA THR A 39 -1.42 4.30 29.02
C THR A 39 -1.18 5.79 29.15
N GLU A 40 -1.83 6.51 28.26
CA GLU A 40 -1.94 7.95 28.23
C GLU A 40 -2.89 8.43 29.35
N ARG A 41 -3.03 9.74 29.50
CA ARG A 41 -4.04 10.30 30.41
C ARG A 41 -5.45 9.93 29.91
N ASP A 42 -6.42 9.88 30.82
CA ASP A 42 -7.85 9.75 30.49
C ASP A 42 -8.30 8.39 29.95
N GLY A 43 -7.58 7.31 30.29
CA GLY A 43 -8.01 5.95 29.96
C GLY A 43 -7.69 5.51 28.53
N ILE A 44 -6.86 6.27 27.82
CA ILE A 44 -6.34 5.88 26.51
C ILE A 44 -5.15 4.93 26.69
N THR A 45 -5.19 3.78 26.04
CA THR A 45 -4.08 2.81 26.00
C THR A 45 -3.60 2.66 24.57
N VAL A 46 -2.32 2.92 24.35
CA VAL A 46 -1.68 2.83 23.04
C VAL A 46 -0.88 1.54 22.97
N LEU A 47 -1.13 0.74 21.92
CA LEU A 47 -0.41 -0.49 21.62
C LEU A 47 0.41 -0.29 20.35
N GLN A 48 1.69 -0.68 20.38
CA GLN A 48 2.60 -0.55 19.24
C GLN A 48 3.16 -1.90 18.82
N PHE A 49 3.02 -2.24 17.53
CA PHE A 49 3.48 -3.50 16.94
C PHE A 49 4.53 -3.19 15.86
N THR A 50 5.53 -4.06 15.68
CA THR A 50 6.49 -3.89 14.58
C THR A 50 5.81 -3.96 13.22
N CYS A 51 6.24 -3.16 12.26
CA CYS A 51 5.81 -3.29 10.87
C CYS A 51 6.64 -4.34 10.11
N GLY A 52 5.98 -5.26 9.41
CA GLY A 52 6.59 -6.27 8.53
C GLY A 52 6.70 -5.85 7.06
N LEU A 53 6.24 -4.66 6.69
CA LEU A 53 6.27 -4.18 5.31
C LEU A 53 7.69 -3.76 4.89
N ALA A 54 8.16 -4.28 3.75
CA ALA A 54 9.51 -4.01 3.24
C ALA A 54 9.79 -2.52 2.96
N GLY A 55 8.75 -1.75 2.63
CA GLY A 55 8.85 -0.30 2.38
C GLY A 55 8.87 0.57 3.64
N TYR A 56 8.59 -0.01 4.81
CA TYR A 56 8.46 0.71 6.08
C TYR A 56 9.40 0.17 7.16
N PRO A 57 10.71 0.02 6.88
CA PRO A 57 11.67 -0.44 7.89
C PRO A 57 11.73 0.58 9.04
N GLY A 58 11.62 0.09 10.28
CA GLY A 58 11.63 0.93 11.49
C GLY A 58 10.31 1.65 11.79
N TRP A 59 9.23 1.36 11.07
CA TRP A 59 7.90 1.88 11.40
C TRP A 59 7.14 0.92 12.33
N LEU A 60 6.21 1.47 13.10
CA LEU A 60 5.36 0.76 14.04
C LEU A 60 3.88 0.99 13.73
N TRP A 61 3.11 -0.09 13.74
CA TRP A 61 1.66 -0.01 13.82
C TRP A 61 1.27 0.45 15.20
N THR A 62 0.56 1.56 15.31
CA THR A 62 0.12 2.16 16.57
C THR A 62 -1.39 2.16 16.61
N VAL A 63 -1.97 1.62 17.68
CA VAL A 63 -3.42 1.60 17.89
C VAL A 63 -3.73 2.22 19.24
N ALA A 64 -4.54 3.28 19.24
CA ALA A 64 -5.03 3.91 20.46
C ALA A 64 -6.42 3.37 20.80
N LEU A 65 -6.59 2.90 22.04
CA LEU A 65 -7.83 2.37 22.56
C LEU A 65 -8.34 3.24 23.70
N ALA A 66 -9.61 3.64 23.67
CA ALA A 66 -10.26 4.31 24.78
C ALA A 66 -10.92 3.29 25.70
N THR A 67 -10.71 3.43 27.02
CA THR A 67 -11.39 2.63 28.05
C THR A 67 -12.13 3.54 29.01
N ILE A 68 -13.44 3.32 29.15
CA ILE A 68 -14.31 4.03 30.09
C ILE A 68 -14.70 3.03 31.19
N ASP A 69 -14.68 3.47 32.46
CA ASP A 69 -15.00 2.59 33.59
C ASP A 69 -16.38 1.94 33.44
N GLY A 70 -16.40 0.61 33.31
CA GLY A 70 -17.62 -0.19 33.20
C GLY A 70 -18.05 -0.52 31.77
N ASP A 71 -17.38 0.04 30.76
CA ASP A 71 -17.61 -0.25 29.34
C ASP A 71 -16.45 -1.03 28.71
N ALA A 72 -16.73 -1.71 27.60
CA ALA A 72 -15.71 -2.37 26.79
C ALA A 72 -14.80 -1.33 26.09
N PRO A 73 -13.51 -1.63 25.88
CA PRO A 73 -12.61 -0.73 25.17
C PRO A 73 -13.05 -0.52 23.71
N THR A 74 -12.79 0.67 23.18
CA THR A 74 -13.06 1.02 21.77
C THR A 74 -11.81 1.53 21.07
N VAL A 75 -11.72 1.34 19.75
CA VAL A 75 -10.62 1.86 18.93
C VAL A 75 -10.87 3.33 18.65
N VAL A 76 -9.86 4.17 18.90
CA VAL A 76 -9.90 5.60 18.57
C VAL A 76 -9.24 5.84 17.22
N GLU A 77 -8.02 5.32 17.04
CA GLU A 77 -7.26 5.42 15.81
C GLU A 77 -6.31 4.24 15.65
N ALA A 78 -5.98 3.95 14.39
CA ALA A 78 -4.95 3.00 14.00
C ALA A 78 -4.11 3.65 12.90
N GLU A 79 -2.80 3.71 13.13
CA GLU A 79 -1.88 4.45 12.28
C GLU A 79 -0.54 3.72 12.16
N LEU A 80 0.22 4.05 11.11
CA LEU A 80 1.57 3.56 10.91
C LEU A 80 2.52 4.74 11.07
N LEU A 81 3.32 4.72 12.13
CA LEU A 81 4.22 5.82 12.49
C LEU A 81 5.69 5.41 12.42
N PRO A 82 6.59 6.32 12.01
CA PRO A 82 8.03 6.06 12.06
C PRO A 82 8.52 6.04 13.51
N ASP A 83 9.37 5.08 13.85
CA ASP A 83 10.09 5.01 15.13
C ASP A 83 11.61 5.17 14.92
N GLU A 84 12.42 4.90 15.95
CA GLU A 84 13.88 4.96 15.86
C GLU A 84 14.41 4.06 14.73
N GLY A 85 15.14 4.68 13.79
CA GLY A 85 15.70 3.99 12.63
C GLY A 85 14.75 3.89 11.44
N ALA A 86 13.55 4.48 11.51
CA ALA A 86 12.66 4.58 10.37
C ALA A 86 13.30 5.35 9.20
N LEU A 87 13.16 4.80 7.99
CA LEU A 87 13.48 5.55 6.79
C LEU A 87 12.37 6.58 6.54
N VAL A 88 12.64 7.83 6.91
CA VAL A 88 11.72 8.96 6.71
C VAL A 88 12.04 9.71 5.43
N ALA A 89 11.01 10.31 4.84
CA ALA A 89 11.18 11.15 3.66
C ALA A 89 12.07 12.36 3.98
N PRO A 90 12.88 12.82 3.01
CA PRO A 90 13.62 14.07 3.16
C PRO A 90 12.66 15.27 3.23
N GLU A 91 13.19 16.43 3.65
CA GLU A 91 12.46 17.69 3.63
C GLU A 91 11.85 17.96 2.25
N TRP A 92 10.59 18.42 2.25
CA TRP A 92 9.90 18.73 1.01
C TRP A 92 10.52 19.98 0.37
N ILE A 93 10.83 19.88 -0.92
CA ILE A 93 11.33 20.98 -1.73
C ILE A 93 10.21 21.35 -2.71
N PRO A 94 9.86 22.65 -2.84
CA PRO A 94 8.86 23.10 -3.80
C PRO A 94 9.07 22.51 -5.18
N TRP A 95 7.97 22.25 -5.89
CA TRP A 95 8.01 21.80 -7.28
C TRP A 95 8.96 22.73 -8.06
N SER A 96 8.73 24.06 -8.04
CA SER A 96 9.51 25.05 -8.82
C SER A 96 11.01 25.02 -8.52
N VAL A 97 11.33 24.73 -7.26
CA VAL A 97 12.58 24.16 -6.74
C VAL A 97 13.30 23.28 -7.75
N ARG A 98 12.70 22.09 -7.88
CA ARG A 98 13.16 20.95 -8.65
C ARG A 98 13.18 21.21 -10.16
N LEU A 99 12.25 22.01 -10.74
CA LEU A 99 12.36 22.38 -12.20
C LEU A 99 13.63 23.13 -12.40
N THR A 100 13.90 24.10 -11.53
CA THR A 100 14.96 25.06 -11.80
C THR A 100 16.28 24.33 -11.87
N GLU A 101 16.54 23.46 -10.90
CA GLU A 101 17.71 22.57 -10.89
C GLU A 101 17.74 21.63 -12.10
N TYR A 102 16.59 21.04 -12.46
CA TYR A 102 16.48 20.16 -13.63
C TYR A 102 16.78 20.89 -14.96
N LEU A 103 16.17 22.06 -15.19
CA LEU A 103 16.36 22.87 -16.39
C LEU A 103 17.80 23.42 -16.47
N GLU A 104 18.40 23.78 -15.34
CA GLU A 104 19.81 24.18 -15.28
C GLU A 104 20.74 23.01 -15.63
N ALA A 105 20.48 21.81 -15.09
CA ALA A 105 21.23 20.61 -15.42
C ALA A 105 21.13 20.25 -16.91
N GLN A 106 19.93 20.34 -17.50
CA GLN A 106 19.73 20.14 -18.93
C GLN A 106 20.48 21.17 -19.77
N ARG A 107 20.43 22.47 -19.43
CA ARG A 107 21.18 23.50 -20.15
C ARG A 107 22.68 23.25 -20.11
N LYS A 108 23.19 22.85 -18.94
CA LYS A 108 24.60 22.50 -18.77
C LYS A 108 24.99 21.29 -19.63
N ALA A 109 24.14 20.28 -19.71
CA ALA A 109 24.34 19.12 -20.58
C ALA A 109 24.39 19.50 -22.07
N VAL A 110 23.62 20.51 -22.50
CA VAL A 110 23.70 21.06 -23.86
C VAL A 110 25.01 21.83 -24.08
N GLU A 111 25.41 22.67 -23.13
CA GLU A 111 26.66 23.43 -23.20
C GLU A 111 27.90 22.51 -23.24
N GLU A 112 27.87 21.42 -22.47
CA GLU A 112 28.92 20.39 -22.44
C GLU A 112 28.84 19.43 -23.64
N GLY A 113 27.81 19.53 -24.48
CA GLY A 113 27.62 18.74 -25.69
C GLY A 113 27.23 17.28 -25.44
N THR A 114 26.78 16.94 -24.22
CA THR A 114 26.34 15.59 -23.87
C THR A 114 24.89 15.33 -24.28
N LEU A 115 24.10 16.39 -24.46
CA LEU A 115 22.78 16.37 -25.06
C LEU A 115 22.73 17.44 -26.16
N SER A 116 21.94 17.19 -27.19
CA SER A 116 21.60 18.23 -28.16
C SER A 116 20.45 19.10 -27.66
N GLU A 117 20.38 20.33 -28.17
CA GLU A 117 19.32 21.29 -27.82
C GLU A 117 17.92 20.76 -28.19
N ALA A 118 17.82 19.87 -29.18
CA ALA A 118 16.59 19.20 -29.59
C ALA A 118 16.16 18.10 -28.60
N GLU A 119 17.09 17.41 -27.94
CA GLU A 119 16.79 16.36 -26.95
C GLU A 119 16.31 16.93 -25.61
N VAL A 120 16.64 18.19 -25.30
CA VAL A 120 16.23 18.89 -24.07
C VAL A 120 14.85 19.56 -24.20
N LEU A 121 14.42 19.83 -25.44
CA LEU A 121 13.18 20.53 -25.76
C LEU A 121 12.08 19.59 -26.30
N GLU A 122 12.03 18.34 -25.87
CA GLU A 122 10.78 17.55 -25.95
C GLU A 122 9.82 18.05 -24.87
N VAL A 123 9.28 19.25 -25.06
CA VAL A 123 7.95 19.55 -24.52
C VAL A 123 7.01 18.89 -25.52
N VAL A 124 6.43 17.75 -25.15
CA VAL A 124 5.24 17.23 -25.83
C VAL A 124 4.25 18.38 -25.89
N ASP A 125 4.02 18.89 -27.11
CA ASP A 125 2.99 19.88 -27.35
C ASP A 125 1.68 19.23 -26.91
N ASP A 126 0.95 19.84 -25.97
CA ASP A 126 -0.29 19.27 -25.43
C ASP A 126 -1.32 19.01 -26.57
N ASP A 127 -1.19 19.74 -27.69
CA ASP A 127 -1.95 19.57 -28.93
C ASP A 127 -1.64 18.25 -29.68
N ASP A 128 -0.47 17.61 -29.50
CA ASP A 128 -0.12 16.31 -30.11
C ASP A 128 -0.64 15.11 -29.31
N LEU A 129 -1.18 15.31 -28.09
CA LEU A 129 -1.82 14.26 -27.29
C LEU A 129 -3.31 14.05 -27.63
N LEU A 130 -3.90 14.97 -28.39
CA LEU A 130 -5.31 14.91 -28.80
C LEU A 130 -5.53 14.31 -30.19
N SER A 131 -4.48 13.96 -30.92
CA SER A 131 -4.61 13.37 -32.27
C SER A 131 -4.65 11.83 -32.26
N ALA A 132 -4.61 11.19 -31.10
CA ALA A 132 -4.62 9.73 -30.98
C ALA A 132 -6.02 9.12 -30.76
N ASP A 133 -7.08 9.93 -30.86
CA ASP A 133 -8.43 9.56 -30.46
C ASP A 133 -9.42 9.60 -31.65
N ASP A 134 -9.04 9.06 -32.82
CA ASP A 134 -9.96 8.85 -33.96
C ASP A 134 -10.55 7.43 -33.99
N ASP A 135 -10.46 6.68 -32.88
CA ASP A 135 -11.02 5.32 -32.76
C ASP A 135 -11.76 5.09 -31.42
N LEU A 136 -12.22 6.15 -30.73
CA LEU A 136 -13.25 5.93 -29.71
C LEU A 136 -14.57 5.56 -30.39
N VAL A 137 -14.85 4.26 -30.37
CA VAL A 137 -16.17 3.69 -30.60
C VAL A 137 -17.19 4.52 -29.82
N PRO A 138 -18.25 5.05 -30.47
CA PRO A 138 -19.34 5.69 -29.76
C PRO A 138 -19.86 4.72 -28.70
N ILE A 139 -19.85 5.14 -27.44
CA ILE A 139 -20.65 4.49 -26.40
C ILE A 139 -22.09 4.79 -26.82
N ASP A 140 -22.82 3.74 -27.23
CA ASP A 140 -24.27 3.79 -27.38
C ASP A 140 -24.85 4.06 -25.99
N ASP A 141 -25.12 5.32 -25.68
CA ASP A 141 -26.03 5.74 -24.60
C ASP A 141 -27.48 5.46 -25.05
N ASP A 142 -27.78 4.20 -25.38
CA ASP A 142 -29.14 3.69 -25.60
C ASP A 142 -29.64 2.99 -24.31
N ASP A 143 -29.41 3.60 -23.14
CA ASP A 143 -30.25 3.33 -21.96
C ASP A 143 -31.42 4.32 -22.02
N ASP A 144 -32.48 3.90 -22.71
CA ASP A 144 -33.83 4.47 -22.67
C ASP A 144 -34.27 4.57 -21.19
N ASP A 145 -34.27 5.80 -20.66
CA ASP A 145 -35.12 6.20 -19.54
C ASP A 145 -36.59 6.10 -20.00
N ASP A 146 -37.16 4.90 -19.96
CA ASP A 146 -38.62 4.70 -19.92
C ASP A 146 -39.05 4.73 -18.44
N ASP A 147 -39.08 5.95 -17.90
CA ASP A 147 -39.97 6.32 -16.80
C ASP A 147 -41.36 6.58 -17.44
N ASP A 148 -42.29 5.64 -17.30
CA ASP A 148 -43.71 5.97 -17.31
C ASP A 148 -44.47 5.02 -16.37
N ASP A 149 -45.15 5.68 -15.43
CA ASP A 149 -46.12 5.20 -14.45
C ASP A 149 -47.07 4.13 -15.00
N ASP A 150 -47.39 3.12 -14.18
CA ASP A 150 -48.76 2.58 -14.14
C ASP A 150 -49.08 1.99 -12.76
N ASP A 151 -49.89 2.79 -12.06
CA ASP A 151 -51.08 2.43 -11.29
C ASP A 151 -51.01 1.55 -10.02
N ASP A 152 -51.52 2.19 -8.96
CA ASP A 152 -52.23 1.63 -7.82
C ASP A 152 -52.92 0.28 -8.10
N ASP A 153 -52.67 -0.70 -7.24
CA ASP A 153 -53.74 -1.60 -6.77
C ASP A 153 -53.53 -1.84 -5.27
N ASP A 154 -54.33 -1.13 -4.49
CA ASP A 154 -54.83 -1.59 -3.20
C ASP A 154 -55.44 -2.98 -3.39
N ASP A 155 -54.99 -3.97 -2.64
CA ASP A 155 -55.87 -5.05 -2.19
C ASP A 155 -55.46 -5.48 -0.77
N ASP A 156 -56.41 -5.27 0.13
CA ASP A 156 -56.54 -5.89 1.44
C ASP A 156 -56.29 -7.42 1.33
N ASP A 157 -55.75 -8.13 2.33
CA ASP A 157 -56.56 -8.65 3.43
C ASP A 157 -55.70 -9.50 4.39
N ASP A 158 -56.09 -9.40 5.66
CA ASP A 158 -56.13 -10.43 6.71
C ASP A 158 -54.89 -11.27 7.08
N ASP A 159 -54.46 -11.02 8.33
CA ASP A 159 -54.49 -11.97 9.47
C ASP A 159 -54.39 -13.48 9.12
N ASP A 160 -53.32 -14.13 9.59
CA ASP A 160 -53.46 -15.21 10.58
C ASP A 160 -52.09 -15.76 11.00
N ASP A 161 -51.99 -15.99 12.31
CA ASP A 161 -51.03 -16.86 12.99
C ASP A 161 -50.82 -18.21 12.25
N ILE A 162 -49.65 -18.85 12.42
CA ILE A 162 -49.46 -20.30 12.71
C ILE A 162 -47.96 -20.67 12.60
N ASP A 163 -47.37 -20.90 13.78
CA ASP A 163 -46.72 -22.14 14.24
C ASP A 163 -45.43 -22.67 13.58
N GLU A 164 -44.35 -22.58 14.37
CA GLU A 164 -43.34 -23.61 14.67
C GLU A 164 -43.16 -24.78 13.69
N HIS A 165 -42.04 -24.84 12.96
CA HIS A 165 -41.32 -26.10 12.70
C HIS A 165 -39.88 -25.88 12.15
N ASP A 166 -38.92 -26.00 13.07
CA ASP A 166 -37.71 -26.84 12.99
C ASP A 166 -37.19 -27.26 11.61
N LEU A 167 -36.09 -26.65 11.13
CA LEU A 167 -35.08 -27.33 10.31
C LEU A 167 -33.65 -26.82 10.63
N ALA A 168 -32.81 -27.77 11.02
CA ALA A 168 -31.43 -27.66 11.50
C ALA A 168 -30.41 -27.08 10.50
N PRO A 169 -29.23 -26.62 10.97
CA PRO A 169 -28.15 -26.11 10.12
C PRO A 169 -27.44 -27.23 9.36
N SER A 170 -27.29 -27.06 8.04
CA SER A 170 -26.40 -27.88 7.22
C SER A 170 -24.97 -27.33 7.29
N ASP A 171 -24.26 -27.76 8.32
CA ASP A 171 -22.80 -27.83 8.33
C ASP A 171 -22.39 -29.15 7.66
N ALA A 172 -21.66 -29.07 6.54
CA ALA A 172 -20.68 -30.05 6.09
C ALA A 172 -20.25 -29.74 4.64
N HIS A 173 -19.13 -29.04 4.47
CA HIS A 173 -18.21 -29.44 3.42
C HIS A 173 -16.79 -29.55 3.99
N ASP A 174 -16.49 -30.80 4.31
CA ASP A 174 -15.18 -31.37 4.60
C ASP A 174 -14.29 -31.29 3.36
N HIS A 175 -13.12 -30.67 3.51
CA HIS A 175 -11.99 -30.94 2.63
C HIS A 175 -10.65 -30.83 3.38
N LEU A 176 -10.29 -31.92 4.04
CA LEU A 176 -8.89 -32.32 4.20
C LEU A 176 -8.57 -33.28 3.02
N ASN A 177 -7.43 -33.22 2.34
CA ASN A 177 -6.09 -33.29 2.91
C ASN A 177 -5.00 -32.85 1.90
N GLU A 178 -3.89 -32.51 2.52
CA GLU A 178 -2.52 -32.27 2.06
C GLU A 178 -1.91 -33.41 1.22
N GLU A 179 -0.72 -33.15 0.65
CA GLU A 179 0.12 -33.94 -0.29
C GLU A 179 -0.14 -33.54 -1.77
N ASP A 180 0.64 -32.63 -2.36
CA ASP A 180 1.98 -32.96 -2.85
C ASP A 180 2.88 -31.70 -2.94
N LEU A 181 3.95 -31.69 -2.14
CA LEU A 181 5.10 -30.81 -2.32
C LEU A 181 6.13 -31.56 -3.17
N ALA A 182 6.38 -31.11 -4.39
CA ALA A 182 7.62 -31.41 -5.08
C ALA A 182 7.98 -30.33 -6.12
N GLU A 183 8.94 -29.48 -5.73
CA GLU A 183 10.12 -29.10 -6.52
C GLU A 183 9.89 -28.67 -7.97
N ASP A 184 9.75 -27.37 -8.23
CA ASP A 184 10.15 -26.80 -9.52
C ASP A 184 11.47 -26.04 -9.36
N ASN A 185 12.48 -26.63 -9.98
CA ASN A 185 13.88 -26.28 -9.86
C ASN A 185 14.17 -25.19 -10.90
N LEU A 186 14.43 -23.97 -10.42
CA LEU A 186 14.84 -22.81 -11.21
C LEU A 186 16.03 -23.16 -12.12
N HIS A 187 15.77 -23.43 -13.39
CA HIS A 187 16.79 -23.61 -14.41
C HIS A 187 17.22 -22.23 -14.92
N ILE A 188 18.21 -21.64 -14.24
CA ILE A 188 19.04 -20.56 -14.78
C ILE A 188 19.77 -21.14 -15.99
N VAL A 189 19.35 -20.72 -17.18
CA VAL A 189 20.15 -20.87 -18.39
C VAL A 189 21.16 -19.73 -18.42
N ASP A 190 22.42 -20.12 -18.30
CA ASP A 190 23.60 -19.32 -18.59
C ASP A 190 23.61 -18.99 -20.08
N ASP A 191 23.18 -17.79 -20.45
CA ASP A 191 23.38 -17.23 -21.78
C ASP A 191 24.64 -16.36 -21.74
N SER A 192 25.77 -17.03 -21.91
CA SER A 192 27.07 -16.42 -22.10
C SER A 192 27.21 -15.97 -23.57
N GLU A 193 26.69 -14.80 -23.89
CA GLU A 193 27.02 -14.14 -25.16
C GLU A 193 28.45 -13.61 -25.12
N SER A 194 29.25 -14.15 -26.03
CA SER A 194 30.64 -13.78 -26.30
C SER A 194 30.72 -12.37 -26.87
N PHE A 195 31.15 -11.41 -26.06
CA PHE A 195 31.57 -10.10 -26.53
C PHE A 195 33.05 -10.17 -26.93
N GLU A 196 33.32 -10.46 -28.21
CA GLU A 196 34.65 -10.32 -28.80
C GLU A 196 34.98 -8.83 -28.96
N GLU A 197 35.63 -8.25 -27.95
CA GLU A 197 36.19 -6.90 -28.03
C GLU A 197 37.60 -6.97 -28.65
N SER A 198 37.69 -6.75 -29.96
CA SER A 198 38.95 -6.50 -30.65
C SER A 198 39.44 -5.08 -30.33
N PHE A 199 40.10 -4.92 -29.18
CA PHE A 199 40.81 -3.68 -28.85
C PHE A 199 42.21 -3.71 -29.49
N ASP A 200 42.39 -2.91 -30.54
CA ASP A 200 43.66 -2.65 -31.21
C ASP A 200 44.58 -1.83 -30.28
N ASP A 201 45.48 -2.50 -29.58
CA ASP A 201 46.56 -1.89 -28.81
C ASP A 201 47.72 -1.54 -29.74
N SER A 202 47.60 -0.39 -30.41
CA SER A 202 48.72 0.27 -31.11
C SER A 202 49.09 1.57 -30.39
N PHE A 203 49.49 1.48 -29.11
CA PHE A 203 50.18 2.58 -28.44
C PHE A 203 51.71 2.40 -28.59
N GLU A 204 52.22 2.86 -29.73
CA GLU A 204 53.65 3.04 -29.97
C GLU A 204 54.22 4.04 -28.95
N GLY A 205 55.00 3.52 -28.00
CA GLY A 205 55.81 4.33 -27.11
C GLY A 205 56.95 5.01 -27.87
N ASP A 206 56.84 6.31 -28.15
CA ASP A 206 58.00 7.16 -28.43
C ASP A 206 58.59 7.64 -27.10
N ARG A 207 59.61 6.89 -26.65
CA ARG A 207 60.67 7.44 -25.83
C ARG A 207 61.41 8.48 -26.68
N ARG A 208 61.50 9.73 -26.23
CA ARG A 208 62.68 10.55 -26.49
C ARG A 208 62.98 11.52 -25.35
N ASP A 209 64.11 11.23 -24.72
CA ASP A 209 64.96 12.12 -23.94
C ASP A 209 65.29 13.43 -24.67
N VAL A 210 65.25 14.56 -23.95
CA VAL A 210 66.36 15.53 -23.72
C VAL A 210 65.90 16.68 -22.84
#